data_AF-A0A101MBY4-F1
#
_entry.id   AF-A0A101MBY4-F1
#
_cell.length_a   1.000
_cell.length_b   1.000
_cell.length_c   1.000
_cell.angle_alpha   90.00
_cell.angle_beta   90.00
_cell.angle_gamma   90.00
#
_symmetry.space_group_name_H-M   'P 1'
#
loop_
_entity.id
_entity.type
_entity.pdbx_description
1 polymer ?
#
loop_
_entity_poly.entity_id
_entity_poly.type
_entity_poly.pdbx_seq_one_letter_code
_entity_poly.pdbx_strand_id
1 'polypeptide(L)'
;MRQSLRRSCAACAKSKSSCDLRTPRCSRCIKRQVECAYANEPSTGPATSGWQNRASTSPLDGSGTLTNYTFGSLDPFESYPQTRLPREHVQRLIYTFLHKIAFQYYPLDLNATSNPFLISWWPLALGDPALFHVSLQTACLDEELLAQKGFQTSELLMADSVALLRRKVEYMSLAVQDGTMNSVITLATIEFGKGNIKVGEMHVNGLKKLVDMRGGINAVRQTSPLTARMGIDAHYGSSSIRDPR
;
A
#
# COMPACT_ATOMS: atom_id res chain seq x y z
N MET A 1 -18.16 15.57 -20.69
CA MET A 1 -17.48 15.51 -22.00
C MET A 1 -16.17 14.73 -21.83
N ARG A 2 -16.02 13.56 -22.46
CA ARG A 2 -14.80 12.74 -22.40
C ARG A 2 -13.69 13.46 -23.17
N GLN A 3 -12.60 13.84 -22.51
CA GLN A 3 -11.41 14.35 -23.19
C GLN A 3 -10.74 13.18 -23.93
N SER A 4 -10.89 13.12 -25.25
CA SER A 4 -10.09 12.23 -26.09
C SER A 4 -8.62 12.58 -25.89
N LEU A 5 -7.77 11.59 -25.57
CA LEU A 5 -6.31 11.73 -25.55
C LEU A 5 -5.84 12.25 -26.91
N ARG A 6 -5.61 13.56 -27.01
CA ARG A 6 -5.19 14.22 -28.25
C ARG A 6 -3.77 13.76 -28.56
N ARG A 7 -3.61 12.97 -29.62
CA ARG A 7 -2.29 12.55 -30.09
C ARG A 7 -1.49 13.72 -30.69
N SER A 8 -2.13 14.75 -31.25
CA SER A 8 -1.47 15.92 -31.88
C SER A 8 -1.03 17.00 -30.90
N CYS A 9 0.06 17.72 -31.19
CA CYS A 9 0.46 18.92 -30.43
C CYS A 9 -0.62 20.03 -30.50
N ALA A 10 -0.59 20.96 -29.54
CA ALA A 10 -1.57 22.04 -29.38
C ALA A 10 -1.66 22.94 -30.63
N ALA A 11 -0.52 23.27 -31.26
CA ALA A 11 -0.49 24.10 -32.45
C ALA A 11 -1.09 23.41 -33.69
N CYS A 12 -0.79 22.12 -33.90
CA CYS A 12 -1.38 21.33 -34.98
C CYS A 12 -2.88 21.10 -34.74
N ALA A 13 -3.30 20.84 -33.50
CA ALA A 13 -4.71 20.72 -33.14
C ALA A 13 -5.47 22.02 -33.41
N LYS A 14 -4.92 23.17 -33.00
CA LYS A 14 -5.53 24.50 -33.24
C LYS A 14 -5.67 24.82 -34.72
N SER A 15 -4.71 24.36 -35.53
CA SER A 15 -4.73 24.55 -36.99
C SER A 15 -5.37 23.41 -37.77
N LYS A 16 -6.06 22.47 -37.09
CA LYS A 16 -6.72 21.29 -37.69
C LYS A 16 -5.83 20.53 -38.68
N SER A 17 -4.54 20.46 -38.37
CA SER A 17 -3.49 19.90 -39.23
C SER A 17 -2.95 18.60 -38.64
N SER A 18 -2.52 17.68 -39.51
CA SER A 18 -1.82 16.46 -39.07
C SER A 18 -0.50 16.79 -38.37
N CYS A 19 -0.21 16.07 -37.29
CA CYS A 19 1.01 16.19 -36.49
C CYS A 19 1.81 14.90 -36.64
N ASP A 20 3.10 15.00 -36.98
CA ASP A 20 4.00 13.84 -37.15
C ASP A 20 4.62 13.35 -35.83
N LEU A 21 4.18 13.93 -34.71
CA LEU A 21 4.49 13.51 -33.33
C LEU A 21 5.98 13.50 -32.95
N ARG A 22 6.84 14.12 -33.77
CA ARG A 22 8.26 14.28 -33.42
C ARG A 22 8.40 15.15 -32.18
N THR A 23 9.25 14.71 -31.28
CA THR A 23 9.69 15.45 -30.09
C THR A 23 11.11 15.98 -30.34
N PRO A 24 11.48 17.16 -29.81
CA PRO A 24 10.67 18.07 -29.00
C PRO A 24 9.67 18.92 -29.80
N ARG A 25 9.83 19.02 -31.13
CA ARG A 25 8.92 19.78 -32.02
C ARG A 25 8.56 18.97 -33.27
N CYS A 26 7.30 19.05 -33.67
CA CYS A 26 6.81 18.40 -34.89
C CYS A 26 7.33 19.13 -36.15
N SER A 27 7.48 18.44 -37.29
CA SER A 27 8.10 19.03 -38.50
C SER A 27 7.34 20.25 -39.03
N ARG A 28 6.00 20.25 -38.87
CA ARG A 28 5.17 21.41 -39.24
C ARG A 28 5.39 22.62 -38.33
N CYS A 29 5.52 22.42 -37.03
CA CYS A 29 5.74 23.52 -36.09
C CYS A 29 7.15 24.10 -36.25
N ILE A 30 8.14 23.29 -36.62
CA ILE A 30 9.48 23.74 -37.02
C ILE A 30 9.38 24.63 -38.27
N LYS A 31 8.75 24.14 -39.34
CA LYS A 31 8.60 24.90 -40.59
C LYS A 31 7.84 26.21 -40.41
N ARG A 32 6.84 26.23 -39.52
CA ARG A 32 6.03 27.41 -39.22
C ARG A 32 6.64 28.33 -38.16
N GLN A 33 7.75 27.94 -37.54
CA GLN A 33 8.37 28.66 -36.43
C GLN A 33 7.39 28.99 -35.29
N VAL A 34 6.50 28.05 -34.95
CA VAL A 34 5.54 28.20 -33.85
C VAL A 34 5.84 27.25 -32.70
N GLU A 35 5.41 27.64 -31.49
CA GLU A 35 5.55 26.83 -30.30
C GLU A 35 4.79 25.50 -30.43
N CYS A 36 5.47 24.39 -30.11
CA CYS A 36 4.94 23.03 -30.24
C CYS A 36 4.85 22.39 -28.86
N ALA A 37 3.71 22.53 -28.19
CA ALA A 37 3.47 21.90 -26.90
C ALA A 37 2.55 20.68 -27.06
N TYR A 38 2.94 19.54 -26.48
CA TYR A 38 2.07 18.38 -26.34
C TYR A 38 1.33 18.47 -25.00
N ALA A 39 0.02 18.21 -24.98
CA ALA A 39 -0.80 18.38 -23.78
C ALA A 39 -0.52 17.35 -22.67
N ASN A 40 0.34 16.36 -22.93
CA ASN A 40 0.61 15.23 -22.05
C ASN A 40 2.11 15.07 -21.73
N GLU A 41 2.81 16.14 -21.36
CA GLU A 41 4.13 15.99 -20.72
C GLU A 41 4.00 16.05 -19.20
N PRO A 42 4.06 14.91 -18.49
CA PRO A 42 4.39 14.91 -17.07
C PRO A 42 5.87 15.31 -16.89
N SER A 43 6.10 16.32 -16.05
CA SER A 43 7.43 16.77 -15.63
C SER A 43 8.30 15.58 -15.21
N THR A 44 9.39 15.33 -15.93
CA THR A 44 10.28 14.18 -15.72
C THR A 44 11.62 14.61 -15.12
N GLY A 45 11.95 14.05 -13.95
CA GLY A 45 13.34 13.74 -13.58
C GLY A 45 13.76 12.40 -14.22
N PRO A 46 15.07 12.12 -14.38
CA PRO A 46 15.55 11.29 -15.47
C PRO A 46 15.57 9.79 -15.13
N ALA A 47 14.98 8.98 -16.01
CA ALA A 47 15.29 7.55 -16.12
C ALA A 47 15.65 7.22 -17.57
N THR A 48 16.80 6.56 -17.67
CA THR A 48 17.55 6.12 -18.84
C THR A 48 16.84 5.05 -19.66
N SER A 49 16.86 5.27 -20.98
CA SER A 49 16.98 4.33 -22.10
C SER A 49 16.54 2.86 -21.93
N GLY A 50 15.49 2.51 -22.68
CA GLY A 50 15.71 1.76 -23.92
C GLY A 50 15.08 0.37 -23.99
N TRP A 51 13.91 0.25 -24.64
CA TRP A 51 13.43 -1.02 -25.19
C TRP A 51 12.86 -0.81 -26.58
N GLN A 52 13.52 -1.44 -27.56
CA GLN A 52 13.16 -1.45 -28.97
C GLN A 52 11.98 -2.39 -29.23
N ASN A 53 11.14 -1.98 -30.17
CA ASN A 53 10.04 -2.73 -30.76
C ASN A 53 10.49 -4.06 -31.40
N ARG A 54 9.65 -5.09 -31.26
CA ARG A 54 9.38 -6.03 -32.35
C ARG A 54 7.90 -6.44 -32.40
N ALA A 55 7.24 -5.96 -33.44
CA ALA A 55 6.06 -6.51 -34.11
C ALA A 55 6.24 -8.03 -34.39
N SER A 56 5.24 -8.88 -34.61
CA SER A 56 3.79 -8.82 -34.84
C SER A 56 3.31 -10.29 -34.78
N THR A 57 2.03 -10.51 -34.50
CA THR A 57 1.03 -11.27 -35.30
C THR A 57 -0.06 -11.84 -34.40
N SER A 58 -1.26 -11.26 -34.49
CA SER A 58 -2.52 -11.92 -34.10
C SER A 58 -2.87 -13.06 -35.07
N PRO A 59 -3.78 -13.95 -34.66
CA PRO A 59 -5.09 -13.90 -35.31
C PRO A 59 -6.23 -13.68 -34.29
N LEU A 60 -7.22 -12.90 -34.73
CA LEU A 60 -8.52 -12.76 -34.08
C LEU A 60 -9.31 -14.05 -34.24
N ASP A 61 -9.95 -14.49 -33.16
CA ASP A 61 -11.18 -15.27 -33.25
C ASP A 61 -12.19 -14.73 -32.24
N GLY A 62 -13.39 -14.46 -32.74
CA GLY A 62 -14.44 -13.75 -32.02
C GLY A 62 -15.54 -14.68 -31.53
N SER A 63 -15.92 -14.56 -30.26
CA SER A 63 -17.30 -14.77 -29.81
C SER A 63 -17.42 -14.26 -28.38
N GLY A 64 -18.43 -13.43 -28.14
CA GLY A 64 -18.57 -12.69 -26.89
C GLY A 64 -19.01 -13.55 -25.71
N THR A 65 -18.37 -13.29 -24.56
CA THR A 65 -19.00 -13.32 -23.23
C THR A 65 -18.29 -12.30 -22.35
N LEU A 66 -19.00 -11.24 -21.96
CA LEU A 66 -18.55 -10.22 -21.01
C LEU A 66 -18.57 -10.76 -19.56
N THR A 67 -18.02 -11.95 -19.30
CA THR A 67 -18.17 -12.62 -18.00
C THR A 67 -16.89 -12.82 -17.20
N ASN A 68 -15.73 -12.40 -17.70
CA ASN A 68 -14.51 -12.42 -16.89
C ASN A 68 -14.05 -10.99 -16.59
N TYR A 69 -14.73 -10.35 -15.63
CA TYR A 69 -14.08 -9.35 -14.77
C TYR A 69 -13.02 -10.11 -13.94
N THR A 70 -11.93 -10.50 -14.58
CA THR A 70 -10.69 -10.85 -13.88
C THR A 70 -10.37 -9.61 -13.04
N PHE A 71 -10.28 -9.77 -11.72
CA PHE A 71 -9.92 -8.69 -10.82
C PHE A 71 -8.78 -7.89 -11.46
N GLY A 72 -9.05 -6.63 -11.82
CA GLY A 72 -8.02 -5.77 -12.37
C GLY A 72 -6.87 -5.78 -11.37
N SER A 73 -5.64 -6.02 -11.85
CA SER A 73 -4.48 -6.10 -10.97
C SER A 73 -4.46 -4.88 -10.06
N LEU A 74 -4.59 -5.08 -8.74
CA LEU A 74 -4.56 -3.99 -7.75
C LEU A 74 -3.22 -3.24 -7.75
N ASP A 75 -2.20 -3.85 -8.34
CA ASP A 75 -0.88 -3.28 -8.56
C ASP A 75 -0.40 -3.66 -9.97
N PRO A 76 -0.83 -2.93 -11.01
CA PRO A 76 -0.48 -3.26 -12.39
C PRO A 76 0.99 -3.02 -12.71
N PHE A 77 1.69 -2.22 -11.89
CA PHE A 77 3.09 -1.82 -12.10
C PHE A 77 4.09 -2.51 -11.18
N GLU A 78 3.63 -3.41 -10.29
CA GLU A 78 4.47 -4.11 -9.32
C GLU A 78 5.25 -3.12 -8.42
N SER A 79 4.56 -2.04 -8.02
CA SER A 79 5.09 -0.96 -7.20
C SER A 79 4.98 -1.25 -5.70
N TYR A 80 4.16 -2.22 -5.28
CA TYR A 80 3.96 -2.54 -3.87
C TYR A 80 5.16 -3.31 -3.29
N PRO A 81 5.36 -3.31 -1.95
CA PRO A 81 6.45 -4.03 -1.33
C PRO A 81 6.44 -5.52 -1.69
N GLN A 82 7.61 -6.04 -2.06
CA GLN A 82 7.76 -7.44 -2.44
C GLN A 82 7.50 -8.36 -1.25
N THR A 83 6.85 -9.49 -1.53
CA THR A 83 6.61 -10.56 -0.55
C THR A 83 7.04 -11.90 -1.12
N ARG A 84 7.18 -12.90 -0.26
CA ARG A 84 7.49 -14.28 -0.67
C ARG A 84 6.25 -15.06 -1.16
N LEU A 85 5.07 -14.43 -1.17
CA LEU A 85 3.83 -15.06 -1.58
C LEU A 85 3.56 -14.87 -3.08
N PRO A 86 2.82 -15.79 -3.73
CA PRO A 86 2.36 -15.59 -5.09
C PRO A 86 1.54 -14.30 -5.23
N ARG A 87 1.67 -13.61 -6.37
CA ARG A 87 0.99 -12.32 -6.64
C ARG A 87 -0.53 -12.38 -6.44
N GLU A 88 -1.16 -13.43 -6.94
CA GLU A 88 -2.61 -13.65 -6.78
C GLU A 88 -3.01 -13.74 -5.30
N HIS A 89 -2.16 -14.36 -4.48
CA HIS A 89 -2.39 -14.48 -3.05
C HIS A 89 -2.27 -13.11 -2.39
N VAL A 90 -1.22 -12.34 -2.71
CA VAL A 90 -1.07 -10.97 -2.22
C VAL A 90 -2.29 -10.12 -2.58
N GLN A 91 -2.72 -10.13 -3.84
CA GLN A 91 -3.88 -9.35 -4.29
C GLN A 91 -5.17 -9.73 -3.55
N ARG A 92 -5.39 -11.02 -3.29
CA ARG A 92 -6.51 -11.51 -2.49
C ARG A 92 -6.44 -11.00 -1.05
N LEU A 93 -5.26 -11.07 -0.42
CA LEU A 93 -5.06 -10.55 0.94
C LEU A 93 -5.24 -9.03 1.03
N ILE A 94 -4.80 -8.28 0.02
CA ILE A 94 -5.06 -6.83 -0.08
C ILE A 94 -6.56 -6.57 -0.12
N TYR A 95 -7.28 -7.30 -0.99
CA TYR A 95 -8.74 -7.17 -1.07
C TYR A 95 -9.41 -7.48 0.26
N THR A 96 -9.02 -8.59 0.91
CA THR A 96 -9.52 -8.97 2.25
C THR A 96 -9.22 -7.89 3.29
N PHE A 97 -8.03 -7.30 3.29
CA PHE A 97 -7.67 -6.21 4.20
C PHE A 97 -8.58 -4.99 4.01
N LEU A 98 -8.72 -4.53 2.76
CA LEU A 98 -9.46 -3.32 2.43
C LEU A 98 -10.97 -3.46 2.61
N HIS A 99 -11.54 -4.63 2.35
CA HIS A 99 -12.99 -4.82 2.35
C HIS A 99 -13.55 -5.52 3.58
N LYS A 100 -12.71 -6.21 4.37
CA LYS A 100 -13.13 -6.93 5.57
C LYS A 100 -12.41 -6.45 6.82
N ILE A 101 -11.08 -6.54 6.84
CA ILE A 101 -10.30 -6.27 8.06
C ILE A 101 -10.49 -4.84 8.55
N ALA A 102 -10.40 -3.86 7.64
CA ALA A 102 -10.57 -2.43 7.92
C ALA A 102 -11.94 -2.08 8.55
N PHE A 103 -12.96 -2.92 8.36
CA PHE A 103 -14.33 -2.67 8.81
C PHE A 103 -14.80 -3.60 9.94
N GLN A 104 -14.12 -4.73 10.17
CA GLN A 104 -14.62 -5.74 11.11
C GLN A 104 -13.80 -5.80 12.41
N TYR A 105 -12.47 -5.68 12.33
CA TYR A 105 -11.60 -5.92 13.48
C TYR A 105 -11.35 -4.67 14.33
N TYR A 106 -11.43 -3.49 13.71
CA TYR A 106 -11.30 -2.22 14.42
C TYR A 106 -12.13 -1.14 13.70
N PRO A 107 -13.47 -1.22 13.76
CA PRO A 107 -14.39 -0.36 12.99
C PRO A 107 -14.41 1.08 13.52
N LEU A 108 -13.35 1.82 13.24
CA LEU A 108 -13.26 3.25 13.58
C LEU A 108 -14.30 4.08 12.82
N ASP A 109 -14.61 3.67 11.59
CA ASP A 109 -15.66 4.24 10.76
C ASP A 109 -16.15 3.19 9.75
N LEU A 110 -17.44 3.12 9.51
CA LEU A 110 -18.04 2.23 8.51
C LEU A 110 -18.08 2.86 7.11
N ASN A 111 -17.83 4.17 7.01
CA ASN A 111 -17.73 4.85 5.73
C ASN A 111 -16.32 4.72 5.14
N ALA A 112 -16.22 4.09 3.96
CA ALA A 112 -14.96 3.85 3.28
C ALA A 112 -14.17 5.14 2.95
N THR A 113 -14.85 6.28 2.78
CA THR A 113 -14.18 7.55 2.45
C THR A 113 -13.55 8.26 3.65
N SER A 114 -13.86 7.82 4.86
CA SER A 114 -13.36 8.41 6.12
C SER A 114 -12.70 7.39 7.05
N ASN A 115 -12.82 6.09 6.77
CA ASN A 115 -12.18 5.04 7.56
C ASN A 115 -10.65 5.22 7.59
N PRO A 116 -10.06 5.43 8.78
CA PRO A 116 -8.62 5.68 8.93
C PRO A 116 -7.71 4.56 8.39
N PHE A 117 -8.17 3.31 8.36
CA PHE A 117 -7.39 2.23 7.74
C PHE A 117 -7.28 2.37 6.23
N LEU A 118 -8.31 2.93 5.59
CA LEU A 118 -8.32 3.11 4.14
C LEU A 118 -7.65 4.41 3.72
N ILE A 119 -7.91 5.51 4.43
CA ILE A 119 -7.43 6.84 4.01
C ILE A 119 -6.02 7.19 4.54
N SER A 120 -5.57 6.54 5.63
CA SER A 120 -4.28 6.86 6.26
C SER A 120 -3.37 5.64 6.37
N TRP A 121 -3.86 4.53 6.93
CA TRP A 121 -3.03 3.34 7.15
C TRP A 121 -2.60 2.68 5.84
N TRP A 122 -3.53 2.41 4.93
CA TRP A 122 -3.22 1.71 3.69
C TRP A 122 -2.23 2.46 2.80
N PRO A 123 -2.39 3.78 2.54
CA PRO A 123 -1.37 4.56 1.83
C PRO A 123 0.01 4.51 2.50
N LEU A 124 0.06 4.54 3.85
CA LEU A 124 1.31 4.39 4.59
C LEU A 124 1.90 2.99 4.41
N ALA A 125 1.09 1.93 4.43
CA ALA A 125 1.52 0.56 4.24
C ALA A 125 2.15 0.34 2.86
N LEU A 126 1.62 0.97 1.81
CA LEU A 126 2.21 0.89 0.46
C LEU A 126 3.63 1.45 0.39
N GLY A 127 3.99 2.40 1.26
CA GLY A 127 5.34 2.97 1.36
C GLY A 127 6.24 2.35 2.43
N ASP A 128 5.71 1.45 3.27
CA ASP A 128 6.43 0.84 4.38
C ASP A 128 6.34 -0.69 4.31
N PRO A 129 7.44 -1.38 3.92
CA PRO A 129 7.42 -2.82 3.76
C PRO A 129 7.05 -3.58 5.05
N ALA A 130 7.44 -3.12 6.23
CA ALA A 130 7.10 -3.82 7.47
C ALA A 130 5.58 -3.73 7.72
N LEU A 131 5.02 -2.53 7.57
CA LEU A 131 3.60 -2.30 7.74
C LEU A 131 2.76 -3.05 6.69
N PHE A 132 3.24 -3.09 5.45
CA PHE A 132 2.62 -3.88 4.39
C PHE A 132 2.50 -5.35 4.77
N HIS A 133 3.61 -5.97 5.19
CA HIS A 133 3.62 -7.39 5.58
C HIS A 133 2.68 -7.66 6.76
N VAL A 134 2.67 -6.82 7.79
CA VAL A 134 1.76 -7.01 8.95
C VAL A 134 0.29 -6.77 8.57
N SER A 135 0.00 -5.88 7.62
CA SER A 135 -1.36 -5.67 7.10
C SER A 135 -1.85 -6.92 6.36
N LEU A 136 -1.01 -7.50 5.49
CA LEU A 136 -1.31 -8.77 4.82
C LEU A 136 -1.41 -9.93 5.80
N GLN A 137 -0.56 -9.97 6.83
CA GLN A 137 -0.60 -10.98 7.87
C GLN A 137 -1.95 -11.00 8.58
N THR A 138 -2.50 -9.83 8.87
CA THR A 138 -3.80 -9.71 9.55
C THR A 138 -4.94 -10.30 8.71
N ALA A 139 -4.96 -10.00 7.41
CA ALA A 139 -5.91 -10.60 6.47
C ALA A 139 -5.71 -12.12 6.33
N CYS A 140 -4.46 -12.56 6.24
CA CYS A 140 -4.13 -13.98 6.10
C CYS A 140 -4.52 -14.78 7.34
N LEU A 141 -4.32 -14.20 8.53
CA LEU A 141 -4.65 -14.84 9.79
C LEU A 141 -6.17 -15.06 9.93
N ASP A 142 -6.99 -14.10 9.51
CA ASP A 142 -8.46 -14.24 9.47
C ASP A 142 -8.89 -15.39 8.55
N GLU A 143 -8.32 -15.46 7.34
CA GLU A 143 -8.59 -16.55 6.40
C GLU A 143 -8.16 -17.91 6.94
N GLU A 144 -6.96 -18.00 7.53
CA GLU A 144 -6.40 -19.23 8.11
C GLU A 144 -7.21 -19.71 9.33
N LEU A 145 -7.68 -18.78 10.17
CA LEU A 145 -8.52 -19.07 11.33
C LEU A 145 -9.88 -19.63 10.88
N LEU A 146 -10.50 -19.04 9.86
CA LEU A 146 -11.77 -19.52 9.30
C LEU A 146 -11.62 -20.88 8.60
N ALA A 147 -10.51 -21.09 7.90
CA ALA A 147 -10.24 -22.33 7.19
C ALA A 147 -9.82 -23.49 8.11
N GLN A 148 -9.39 -23.20 9.35
CA GLN A 148 -8.83 -24.18 10.29
C GLN A 148 -7.62 -24.96 9.70
N LYS A 149 -6.80 -24.30 8.87
CA LYS A 149 -5.68 -24.93 8.13
C LYS A 149 -4.29 -24.65 8.73
N GLY A 150 -4.23 -24.15 9.96
CA GLY A 150 -2.99 -23.71 10.60
C GLY A 150 -2.51 -22.33 10.09
N PHE A 151 -1.36 -21.85 10.58
CA PHE A 151 -0.92 -20.46 10.45
C PHE A 151 0.35 -20.23 9.62
N GLN A 152 0.69 -21.16 8.73
CA GLN A 152 1.99 -21.17 8.06
C GLN A 152 2.25 -19.91 7.20
N THR A 153 1.22 -19.41 6.52
CA THR A 153 1.37 -18.25 5.63
C THR A 153 1.43 -16.95 6.43
N SER A 154 0.57 -16.81 7.45
CA SER A 154 0.64 -15.65 8.34
C SER A 154 1.94 -15.62 9.15
N GLU A 155 2.49 -16.77 9.56
CA GLU A 155 3.79 -16.85 10.21
C GLU A 155 4.96 -16.46 9.29
N LEU A 156 4.87 -16.75 7.99
CA LEU A 156 5.86 -16.28 7.02
C LEU A 156 5.86 -14.75 6.91
N LEU A 157 4.68 -14.14 6.75
CA LEU A 157 4.52 -12.68 6.70
C LEU A 157 4.97 -12.01 8.01
N MET A 158 4.68 -12.65 9.15
CA MET A 158 5.17 -12.22 10.46
C MET A 158 6.70 -12.20 10.51
N ALA A 159 7.34 -13.30 10.12
CA ALA A 159 8.81 -13.42 10.15
C ALA A 159 9.48 -12.35 9.28
N ASP A 160 8.95 -12.12 8.07
CA ASP A 160 9.45 -11.09 7.15
C ASP A 160 9.27 -9.68 7.76
N SER A 161 8.11 -9.39 8.37
CA SER A 161 7.87 -8.09 9.02
C SER A 161 8.81 -7.85 10.22
N VAL A 162 9.06 -8.86 11.04
CA VAL A 162 9.97 -8.77 12.19
C VAL A 162 11.41 -8.56 11.73
N ALA A 163 11.84 -9.22 10.65
CA ALA A 163 13.16 -9.02 10.07
C ALA A 163 13.35 -7.58 9.56
N LEU A 164 12.33 -7.01 8.91
CA LEU A 164 12.32 -5.61 8.48
C LEU A 164 12.35 -4.66 9.69
N LEU A 165 11.53 -4.91 10.71
CA LEU A 165 11.48 -4.11 11.93
C LEU A 165 12.82 -4.06 12.65
N ARG A 166 13.52 -5.20 12.78
CA ARG A 166 14.86 -5.24 13.41
C ARG A 166 15.81 -4.24 12.76
N ARG A 167 15.83 -4.16 11.42
CA ARG A 167 16.65 -3.19 10.69
C ARG A 167 16.18 -1.74 10.91
N LYS A 168 14.86 -1.50 10.99
CA LYS A 168 14.32 -0.16 11.23
C LYS A 168 14.67 0.36 12.62
N VAL A 169 14.63 -0.48 13.65
CA VAL A 169 14.89 -0.05 15.03
C VAL A 169 16.35 0.22 15.34
N GLU A 170 17.28 -0.19 14.46
CA GLU A 170 18.71 0.17 14.54
C GLU A 170 18.94 1.67 14.30
N TYR A 171 18.05 2.35 13.57
CA TYR A 171 18.19 3.76 13.22
C TYR A 171 17.03 4.56 13.81
N MET A 172 17.33 5.51 14.70
CA MET A 172 16.33 6.32 15.39
C MET A 172 15.32 6.97 14.44
N SER A 173 15.78 7.51 13.30
CA SER A 173 14.92 8.16 12.29
C SER A 173 13.91 7.22 11.64
N LEU A 174 14.20 5.92 11.56
CA LEU A 174 13.30 4.89 11.04
C LEU A 174 12.47 4.27 12.16
N ALA A 175 13.04 4.14 13.36
CA ALA A 175 12.40 3.55 14.54
C ALA A 175 11.11 4.28 14.93
N VAL A 176 11.12 5.62 14.88
CA VAL A 176 9.98 6.45 15.32
C VAL A 176 8.95 6.73 14.22
N GLN A 177 9.12 6.19 13.01
CA GLN A 177 8.14 6.38 11.93
C GLN A 177 6.81 5.68 12.25
N ASP A 178 5.71 6.27 11.76
CA ASP A 178 4.36 5.70 11.89
C ASP A 178 4.31 4.24 11.45
N GLY A 179 4.91 3.92 10.30
CA GLY A 179 4.91 2.56 9.77
C GLY A 179 5.57 1.54 10.71
N THR A 180 6.67 1.93 11.36
CA THR A 180 7.35 1.10 12.37
C THR A 180 6.47 0.92 13.61
N MET A 181 5.94 2.01 14.16
CA MET A 181 5.11 1.97 15.37
C MET A 181 3.82 1.17 15.13
N ASN A 182 3.15 1.40 14.00
CA ASN A 182 1.94 0.67 13.58
C ASN A 182 2.21 -0.82 13.38
N SER A 183 3.34 -1.19 12.79
CA SER A 183 3.72 -2.61 12.65
C SER A 183 3.91 -3.27 14.02
N VAL A 184 4.58 -2.60 14.96
CA VAL A 184 4.77 -3.13 16.33
C VAL A 184 3.45 -3.24 17.08
N ILE A 185 2.56 -2.24 16.94
CA ILE A 185 1.21 -2.25 17.51
C ILE A 185 0.44 -3.47 17.00
N THR A 186 0.38 -3.67 15.68
CA THR A 186 -0.41 -4.76 15.11
C THR A 186 0.17 -6.13 15.44
N LEU A 187 1.50 -6.28 15.48
CA LEU A 187 2.12 -7.52 15.97
C LEU A 187 1.72 -7.81 17.43
N ALA A 188 1.71 -6.79 18.30
CA ALA A 188 1.21 -6.97 19.66
C ALA A 188 -0.24 -7.45 19.69
N THR A 189 -1.11 -6.81 18.90
CA THR A 189 -2.54 -7.17 18.80
C THR A 189 -2.74 -8.60 18.29
N ILE A 190 -1.99 -9.02 17.28
CA ILE A 190 -2.03 -10.38 16.74
C ILE A 190 -1.63 -11.40 17.83
N GLU A 191 -0.52 -11.16 18.53
CA GLU A 191 -0.04 -12.07 19.56
C GLU A 191 -1.01 -12.17 20.75
N PHE A 192 -1.64 -11.06 21.16
CA PHE A 192 -2.72 -11.12 22.15
C PHE A 192 -3.94 -11.91 21.63
N GLY A 193 -4.34 -11.71 20.37
CA GLY A 193 -5.42 -12.48 19.75
C GLY A 193 -5.13 -13.98 19.67
N LYS A 194 -3.86 -14.38 19.55
CA LYS A 194 -3.40 -15.78 19.62
C LYS A 194 -3.26 -16.33 21.04
N GLY A 195 -3.44 -15.50 22.07
CA GLY A 195 -3.20 -15.87 23.47
C GLY A 195 -1.71 -15.89 23.88
N ASN A 196 -0.80 -15.43 23.01
CA ASN A 196 0.65 -15.36 23.27
C ASN A 196 1.01 -14.11 24.09
N ILE A 197 0.45 -14.01 25.30
CA ILE A 197 0.48 -12.79 26.12
C ILE A 197 1.90 -12.26 26.33
N LYS A 198 2.86 -13.15 26.63
CA LYS A 198 4.27 -12.77 26.86
C LYS A 198 4.91 -12.09 25.64
N VAL A 199 4.58 -12.54 24.43
CA VAL A 199 5.12 -11.96 23.18
C VAL A 199 4.40 -10.65 22.88
N GLY A 200 3.08 -10.59 23.07
CA GLY A 200 2.32 -9.34 22.96
C GLY A 200 2.85 -8.24 23.88
N GLU A 201 3.16 -8.58 25.14
CA GLU A 201 3.77 -7.64 26.10
C GLU A 201 5.17 -7.20 25.69
N MET A 202 5.99 -8.09 25.11
CA MET A 202 7.29 -7.72 24.57
C MET A 202 7.14 -6.63 23.49
N HIS A 203 6.18 -6.78 22.57
CA HIS A 203 5.89 -5.77 21.55
C HIS A 203 5.37 -4.47 22.15
N VAL A 204 4.45 -4.51 23.12
CA VAL A 204 3.96 -3.30 23.82
C VAL A 204 5.09 -2.55 24.54
N ASN A 205 6.01 -3.27 25.19
CA ASN A 205 7.16 -2.65 25.84
C ASN A 205 8.13 -2.02 24.82
N GLY A 206 8.32 -2.64 23.66
CA GLY A 206 9.02 -2.05 22.53
C GLY A 206 8.35 -0.76 22.05
N LEU A 207 7.03 -0.79 21.87
CA LEU A 207 6.23 0.36 21.46
C LEU A 207 6.36 1.53 22.43
N LYS A 208 6.31 1.30 23.75
CA LYS A 208 6.47 2.35 24.75
C LYS A 208 7.80 3.10 24.57
N LYS A 209 8.90 2.36 24.35
CA LYS A 209 10.21 2.97 24.06
C LYS A 209 10.17 3.83 22.79
N LEU A 210 9.50 3.36 21.73
CA LEU A 210 9.36 4.12 20.47
C LEU A 210 8.54 5.40 20.68
N VAL A 211 7.47 5.33 21.47
CA VAL A 211 6.64 6.49 21.84
C VAL A 211 7.47 7.50 22.62
N ASP A 212 8.24 7.05 23.62
CA ASP A 212 9.09 7.92 24.43
C ASP A 212 10.19 8.60 23.58
N MET A 213 10.84 7.85 22.70
CA MET A 213 11.82 8.40 21.75
C MET A 213 11.23 9.45 20.80
N ARG A 214 9.92 9.36 20.49
CA ARG A 214 9.21 10.34 19.67
C ARG A 214 8.71 11.57 20.46
N GLY A 215 8.99 11.64 21.77
CA GLY A 215 8.55 12.73 22.64
C GLY A 215 7.22 12.47 23.35
N GLY A 216 6.82 11.20 23.48
CA GLY A 216 5.63 10.78 24.21
C GLY A 216 4.36 10.73 23.35
N ILE A 217 3.29 10.18 23.93
CA ILE A 217 2.05 9.88 23.19
C ILE A 217 1.36 11.11 22.59
N ASN A 218 1.53 12.28 23.20
CA ASN A 218 0.98 13.53 22.67
C ASN A 218 1.70 13.98 21.40
N ALA A 219 3.03 13.80 21.30
CA ALA A 219 3.79 14.09 20.08
C ALA A 219 3.42 13.12 18.94
N VAL A 220 3.18 11.84 19.27
CA VAL A 220 2.62 10.86 18.32
C VAL A 220 1.25 11.34 17.84
N ARG A 221 0.34 11.72 18.74
CA ARG A 221 -1.03 12.13 18.39
C ARG A 221 -1.08 13.35 17.46
N GLN A 222 -0.16 14.30 17.62
CA GLN A 222 -0.09 15.50 16.78
C GLN A 222 0.25 15.17 15.32
N THR A 223 1.06 14.14 15.09
CA THR A 223 1.54 13.78 13.74
C THR A 223 0.79 12.58 13.16
N SER A 224 0.30 11.69 14.01
CA SER A 224 -0.42 10.47 13.65
C SER A 224 -1.48 10.10 14.69
N PRO A 225 -2.69 10.70 14.59
CA PRO A 225 -3.79 10.41 15.52
C PRO A 225 -4.17 8.93 15.58
N LEU A 226 -4.13 8.22 14.45
CA LEU A 226 -4.43 6.80 14.35
C LEU A 226 -3.43 5.96 15.14
N THR A 227 -2.13 6.17 14.92
CA THR A 227 -1.06 5.47 15.65
C THR A 227 -1.17 5.70 17.16
N ALA A 228 -1.44 6.95 17.57
CA ALA A 228 -1.63 7.26 18.99
C ALA A 228 -2.84 6.52 19.59
N ARG A 229 -3.98 6.49 18.88
CA ARG A 229 -5.17 5.78 19.35
C ARG A 229 -4.92 4.28 19.46
N MET A 230 -4.35 3.66 18.44
CA MET A 230 -4.08 2.21 18.46
C MET A 230 -3.02 1.83 19.50
N GLY A 231 -2.00 2.67 19.69
CA GLY A 231 -0.99 2.45 20.73
C GLY A 231 -1.56 2.52 22.15
N ILE A 232 -2.52 3.42 22.38
CA ILE A 232 -3.27 3.49 23.64
C ILE A 232 -4.08 2.22 23.85
N ASP A 233 -4.84 1.79 22.85
CA ASP A 233 -5.70 0.61 22.95
C ASP A 233 -4.88 -0.68 23.15
N ALA A 234 -3.74 -0.82 22.47
CA ALA A 234 -2.81 -1.93 22.69
C ALA A 234 -2.24 -1.94 24.11
N HIS A 235 -1.95 -0.77 24.68
CA HIS A 235 -1.48 -0.68 26.07
C HIS A 235 -2.57 -1.08 27.07
N TYR A 236 -3.79 -0.56 26.94
CA TYR A 236 -4.88 -0.90 27.86
C TYR A 236 -5.37 -2.35 27.70
N GLY A 237 -5.36 -2.89 26.48
CA GLY A 237 -5.67 -4.31 26.23
C GLY A 237 -4.73 -5.24 26.98
N SER A 238 -3.43 -4.91 27.05
CA SER A 238 -2.45 -5.70 27.83
C SER A 238 -2.73 -5.68 29.34
N SER A 239 -3.26 -4.58 29.87
CA SER A 239 -3.56 -4.43 31.30
C SER A 239 -4.84 -5.19 31.69
N SER A 240 -5.85 -5.25 30.81
CA SER A 240 -7.11 -5.96 31.07
C SER A 240 -6.93 -7.49 31.11
N ILE A 241 -5.93 -8.03 30.43
CA ILE A 241 -5.61 -9.47 30.44
C ILE A 241 -4.93 -9.89 31.76
N ARG A 242 -4.26 -8.96 32.45
CA ARG A 242 -3.56 -9.23 33.71
C ARG A 242 -4.48 -9.32 34.93
N ASP A 243 -5.72 -8.85 34.81
CA ASP A 243 -6.68 -8.80 35.91
C ASP A 243 -8.05 -9.33 35.44
N PRO A 244 -8.18 -10.65 35.22
CA PRO A 244 -9.48 -11.26 34.97
C PRO A 244 -10.27 -11.21 36.28
N ARG A 245 -11.19 -10.24 36.39
CA ARG A 245 -12.22 -10.28 37.43
C ARG A 245 -13.08 -11.53 37.28
#